data_AF-A0A533S2C5-F1
#
_entry.id   AF-A0A533S2C5-F1
#
_cell.length_a   1.000
_cell.length_b   1.000
_cell.length_c   1.000
_cell.angle_alpha   90.00
_cell.angle_beta   90.00
_cell.angle_gamma   90.00
#
_symmetry.space_group_name_H-M   'P 1'
#
loop_
_entity.id
_entity.type
_entity.pdbx_description
1 polymer ?
#
loop_
_entity_poly.entity_id
_entity_poly.type
_entity_poly.pdbx_seq_one_letter_code
_entity_poly.pdbx_strand_id
1 'polypeptide(L)'
;AAALPAEISPRQRRVALRSAWAAGLIALISVVIGVLNGRIPGAELLLAAGCLLFTYWLLGEPYIRLEKRLIAAVRMGLPLAFGWLVLILFLRDLATPGGSAWLSGLCLALLLLFALVRRATLPPVYWIASLALVLLTCQIGSWRFSVIGDEFSFLFSARELAVDQTVWTNLNRVFDGLLVYHSHPYLSSLIQATGLRLLGLDNFGWRFSNLFMIAASLFFFYRFFSRFLSRRVALVSVALLGGSHYLMTFGKIGYNNPQALFLLGLLLWAGSQAVFVRNRFSYAVLGAVMGLALYIYPAALYALPLPVLLILFYDPPNARANWPRYLAAAALFVLLYLPVLFQPEYWPEKLPGTFL
;
A
#
# COMPACT_ATOMS: atom_id res chain seq x y z
N ALA A 1 -0.08 -29.11 27.44
CA ALA A 1 0.63 -28.08 28.23
C ALA A 1 0.87 -26.87 27.34
N ALA A 2 0.25 -25.72 27.62
CA ALA A 2 0.54 -24.49 26.90
C ALA A 2 1.94 -24.02 27.31
N ALA A 3 2.89 -24.01 26.37
CA ALA A 3 4.22 -23.46 26.64
C ALA A 3 4.07 -22.01 27.12
N LEU A 4 4.71 -21.68 28.25
CA LEU A 4 4.76 -20.32 28.77
C LEU A 4 5.14 -19.36 27.62
N PRO A 5 4.49 -18.18 27.52
CA PRO A 5 4.81 -17.24 26.47
C PRO A 5 6.29 -16.88 26.59
N ALA A 6 7.07 -17.27 25.58
CA ALA A 6 8.50 -16.94 25.54
C ALA A 6 8.64 -15.42 25.75
N GLU A 7 9.44 -15.03 26.73
CA GLU A 7 9.66 -13.62 27.03
C GLU A 7 10.57 -12.98 25.99
N ILE A 8 10.43 -11.66 25.81
CA ILE A 8 11.33 -10.89 24.94
C ILE A 8 12.71 -10.86 25.59
N SER A 9 13.72 -11.41 24.91
CA SER A 9 15.08 -11.45 25.47
C SER A 9 15.62 -10.03 25.77
N PRO A 10 16.45 -9.86 26.80
CA PRO A 10 17.08 -8.57 27.10
C PRO A 10 17.90 -8.01 25.92
N ARG A 11 18.49 -8.88 25.10
CA ARG A 11 19.20 -8.48 23.87
C ARG A 11 18.25 -7.89 22.84
N GLN A 12 17.12 -8.56 22.57
CA GLN A 12 16.09 -8.08 21.63
C GLN A 12 15.53 -6.72 22.07
N ARG A 13 15.24 -6.56 23.37
CA ARG A 13 14.79 -5.27 23.92
C ARG A 13 15.82 -4.15 23.73
N ARG A 14 17.11 -4.43 23.94
CA ARG A 14 18.19 -3.45 23.69
C ARG A 14 18.28 -3.04 22.22
N VAL A 15 18.16 -3.98 21.29
CA VAL A 15 18.17 -3.69 19.85
C VAL A 15 16.97 -2.82 19.46
N ALA A 16 15.78 -3.17 19.96
CA ALA A 16 14.57 -2.39 19.72
C ALA A 16 14.71 -0.94 20.24
N LEU A 17 15.20 -0.76 21.47
CA LEU A 17 15.41 0.58 22.05
C LEU A 17 16.42 1.40 21.23
N ARG A 18 17.54 0.80 20.81
CA ARG A 18 18.53 1.47 19.95
C ARG A 18 17.92 1.89 18.61
N SER A 19 17.09 1.04 18.01
CA SER A 19 16.40 1.36 16.75
C SER A 19 15.39 2.50 16.93
N ALA A 20 14.67 2.57 18.05
CA ALA A 20 13.79 3.69 18.38
C ALA A 20 14.56 5.00 18.55
N TRP A 21 15.68 4.97 19.28
CA TRP A 21 16.55 6.13 19.45
C TRP A 21 17.11 6.63 18.12
N ALA A 22 17.58 5.72 17.26
CA ALA A 22 18.04 6.06 15.93
C ALA A 22 16.92 6.71 15.10
N ALA A 23 15.72 6.16 15.14
CA ALA A 23 14.57 6.74 14.44
C ALA A 23 14.24 8.16 14.91
N GLY A 24 14.22 8.38 16.23
CA GLY A 24 13.97 9.71 16.81
C GLY A 24 15.06 10.71 16.42
N LEU A 25 16.33 10.30 16.43
CA LEU A 25 17.45 11.15 16.03
C LEU A 25 17.39 11.49 14.53
N ILE A 26 17.15 10.50 13.66
CA ILE A 26 16.99 10.71 12.22
C ILE A 26 15.85 11.68 11.96
N ALA A 27 14.68 11.47 12.58
CA ALA A 27 13.53 12.36 12.42
C ALA A 27 13.84 13.79 12.86
N LEU A 28 14.44 13.96 14.05
CA LEU A 28 14.80 15.27 14.58
C LEU A 28 15.79 16.00 13.67
N ILE A 29 16.89 15.33 13.27
CA ILE A 29 17.89 15.91 12.37
C ILE A 29 17.24 16.30 11.04
N SER A 30 16.39 15.43 10.49
CA SER A 30 15.71 15.68 9.22
C SER A 30 14.79 16.90 9.28
N VAL A 31 14.05 17.06 10.38
CA VAL A 31 13.22 18.25 10.64
C VAL A 31 14.07 19.50 10.77
N VAL A 32 15.16 19.46 11.56
CA VAL A 32 16.05 20.62 11.74
C VAL A 32 16.67 21.04 10.41
N ILE A 33 17.23 20.10 9.64
CA ILE A 33 17.78 20.38 8.31
C ILE A 33 16.68 20.90 7.37
N GLY A 34 15.48 20.33 7.44
CA GLY A 34 14.32 20.78 6.68
C GLY A 34 13.99 22.24 6.94
N VAL A 35 13.95 22.64 8.22
CA VAL A 35 13.69 24.03 8.64
C VAL A 35 14.81 24.96 8.18
N LEU A 36 16.08 24.59 8.43
CA LEU A 36 17.23 25.43 8.08
C LEU A 36 17.38 25.66 6.58
N ASN A 37 17.02 24.67 5.76
CA ASN A 37 17.19 24.73 4.31
C ASN A 37 15.90 25.04 3.55
N GLY A 38 14.78 25.27 4.25
CA GLY A 38 13.47 25.48 3.62
C GLY A 38 13.03 24.31 2.74
N ARG A 39 13.38 23.07 3.11
CA ARG A 39 13.06 21.86 2.34
C ARG A 39 12.12 20.94 3.11
N ILE A 40 11.29 20.20 2.37
CA ILE A 40 10.48 19.12 2.93
C ILE A 40 11.41 17.95 3.30
N PRO A 41 11.32 17.39 4.52
CA PRO A 41 12.03 16.15 4.85
C PRO A 41 11.56 14.98 3.97
N GLY A 42 12.48 14.20 3.41
CA GLY A 42 12.20 13.21 2.36
C GLY A 42 12.48 11.78 2.81
N ALA A 43 13.38 11.10 2.12
CA ALA A 43 13.73 9.69 2.35
C ALA A 43 14.19 9.40 3.79
N GLU A 44 14.72 10.42 4.48
CA GLU A 44 15.19 10.29 5.85
C GLU A 44 14.04 9.96 6.82
N LEU A 45 12.83 10.52 6.58
CA LEU A 45 11.66 10.19 7.39
C LEU A 45 11.09 8.81 7.06
N LEU A 46 11.22 8.32 5.82
CA LEU A 46 10.91 6.92 5.50
C LEU A 46 11.82 5.97 6.29
N LEU A 47 13.12 6.29 6.37
CA LEU A 47 14.07 5.52 7.16
C LEU A 47 13.70 5.54 8.66
N ALA A 48 13.38 6.71 9.21
CA ALA A 48 12.91 6.84 10.59
C ALA A 48 11.64 6.01 10.84
N ALA A 49 10.66 6.07 9.94
CA ALA A 49 9.42 5.30 10.05
C ALA A 49 9.70 3.79 9.98
N GLY A 50 10.59 3.35 9.10
CA GLY A 50 11.06 1.96 9.01
C GLY A 50 11.72 1.48 10.29
N CYS A 51 12.61 2.29 10.89
CA CYS A 51 13.24 1.99 12.18
C CYS A 51 12.22 1.89 13.33
N LEU A 52 11.20 2.76 13.36
CA LEU A 52 10.14 2.67 14.35
C LEU A 52 9.25 1.43 14.15
N LEU A 53 8.86 1.11 12.91
CA LEU A 53 8.13 -0.12 12.61
C LEU A 53 8.92 -1.36 13.04
N PHE A 54 10.22 -1.40 12.73
CA PHE A 54 11.12 -2.47 13.15
C PHE A 54 11.22 -2.57 14.68
N THR A 55 11.28 -1.43 15.37
CA THR A 55 11.26 -1.37 16.83
C THR A 55 9.99 -2.01 17.39
N TYR A 56 8.81 -1.61 16.90
CA TYR A 56 7.55 -2.16 17.38
C TYR A 56 7.36 -3.63 17.02
N TRP A 57 7.91 -4.07 15.89
CA TRP A 57 7.96 -5.47 15.49
C TRP A 57 8.77 -6.31 16.47
N LEU A 58 9.99 -5.86 16.81
CA LEU A 58 10.84 -6.49 17.81
C LEU A 58 10.24 -6.48 19.23
N LEU A 59 9.46 -5.46 19.58
CA LEU A 59 8.79 -5.41 20.87
C LEU A 59 7.45 -6.17 20.90
N GLY A 60 6.94 -6.58 19.73
CA GLY A 60 5.65 -7.25 19.60
C GLY A 60 5.73 -8.74 19.93
N GLU A 61 6.80 -9.42 19.50
CA GLU A 61 6.92 -10.87 19.65
C GLU A 61 8.37 -11.34 19.82
N PRO A 62 8.61 -12.49 20.50
CA PRO A 62 9.94 -13.08 20.63
C PRO A 62 10.54 -13.48 19.27
N TYR A 63 11.86 -13.35 19.13
CA TYR A 63 12.60 -13.63 17.89
C TYR A 63 12.23 -14.97 17.22
N ILE A 64 12.10 -16.05 18.00
CA ILE A 64 11.75 -17.39 17.48
C ILE A 64 10.38 -17.39 16.77
N ARG A 65 9.40 -16.62 17.27
CA ARG A 65 8.08 -16.51 16.63
C ARG A 65 8.15 -15.64 15.38
N LEU A 66 8.96 -14.57 15.41
CA LEU A 66 9.19 -13.68 14.28
C LEU A 66 9.79 -14.44 13.10
N GLU A 67 10.83 -15.22 13.33
CA GLU A 67 11.48 -16.06 12.31
C GLU A 67 10.49 -17.02 11.66
N LYS A 68 9.73 -17.78 12.46
CA LYS A 68 8.71 -18.71 11.94
C LYS A 68 7.65 -18.00 11.10
N ARG A 69 7.21 -16.81 11.52
CA ARG A 69 6.24 -16.02 10.75
C ARG A 69 6.84 -15.46 9.47
N LEU A 70 8.09 -15.01 9.48
CA LEU A 70 8.78 -14.52 8.30
C LEU A 70 8.95 -15.66 7.28
N ILE A 71 9.41 -16.83 7.72
CA ILE A 71 9.53 -18.02 6.86
C ILE A 71 8.16 -18.40 6.28
N ALA A 72 7.11 -18.43 7.10
CA ALA A 72 5.76 -18.71 6.62
C ALA A 72 5.26 -17.66 5.62
N ALA A 73 5.52 -16.39 5.89
CA ALA A 73 5.15 -15.28 5.01
C ALA A 73 5.90 -15.34 3.68
N VAL A 74 7.21 -15.63 3.68
CA VAL A 74 8.02 -15.80 2.45
C VAL A 74 7.56 -17.03 1.67
N ARG A 75 7.36 -18.16 2.36
CA ARG A 75 6.92 -19.42 1.75
C ARG A 75 5.56 -19.30 1.06
N MET A 76 4.64 -18.52 1.63
CA MET A 76 3.34 -18.25 0.99
C MET A 76 3.41 -17.09 -0.01
N GLY A 77 4.12 -16.02 0.31
CA GLY A 77 4.14 -14.78 -0.46
C GLY A 77 4.92 -14.88 -1.75
N LEU A 78 6.07 -15.56 -1.75
CA LEU A 78 6.93 -15.67 -2.93
C LEU A 78 6.23 -16.37 -4.10
N PRO A 79 5.54 -17.51 -3.94
CA PRO A 79 4.78 -18.12 -5.02
C PRO A 79 3.65 -17.22 -5.56
N LEU A 80 2.96 -16.49 -4.67
CA LEU A 80 1.88 -15.57 -5.07
C LEU A 80 2.43 -14.39 -5.89
N ALA A 81 3.53 -13.80 -5.43
CA ALA A 81 4.20 -12.68 -6.10
C ALA A 81 4.77 -13.11 -7.45
N PHE A 82 5.42 -14.28 -7.52
CA PHE A 82 5.91 -14.84 -8.78
C PHE A 82 4.77 -15.14 -9.74
N GLY A 83 3.66 -15.70 -9.26
CA GLY A 83 2.49 -15.95 -10.08
C GLY A 83 1.86 -14.70 -10.66
N TRP A 84 1.79 -13.63 -9.86
CA TRP A 84 1.37 -12.32 -10.34
C TRP A 84 2.33 -11.71 -11.33
N LEU A 85 3.64 -11.80 -11.11
CA LEU A 85 4.64 -11.32 -12.06
C LEU A 85 4.47 -11.99 -13.44
N VAL A 86 4.34 -13.32 -13.49
CA VAL A 86 4.12 -14.05 -14.74
C VAL A 86 2.81 -13.64 -15.41
N LEU A 87 1.73 -13.47 -14.63
CA LEU A 87 0.46 -12.98 -15.15
C LEU A 87 0.56 -11.57 -15.73
N ILE A 88 1.25 -10.65 -15.04
CA ILE A 88 1.46 -9.27 -15.49
C ILE A 88 2.23 -9.24 -16.81
N LEU A 89 3.32 -10.02 -16.91
CA LEU A 89 4.12 -10.11 -18.14
C LEU A 89 3.32 -10.68 -19.31
N PHE A 90 2.50 -11.69 -19.06
CA PHE A 90 1.60 -12.23 -20.08
C PHE A 90 0.55 -11.20 -20.54
N LEU A 91 -0.09 -10.50 -19.61
CA LEU A 91 -1.06 -9.46 -19.93
C LEU A 91 -0.42 -8.30 -20.71
N ARG A 92 0.83 -7.96 -20.39
CA ARG A 92 1.64 -6.99 -21.12
C ARG A 92 1.85 -7.44 -22.57
N ASP A 93 2.37 -8.64 -22.77
CA ASP A 93 2.63 -9.19 -24.11
C ASP A 93 1.35 -9.33 -24.96
N LEU A 94 0.20 -9.58 -24.33
CA LEU A 94 -1.09 -9.58 -25.03
C LEU A 94 -1.54 -8.18 -25.45
N ALA A 95 -1.22 -7.16 -24.67
CA ALA A 95 -1.64 -5.78 -24.92
C ALA A 95 -0.73 -5.04 -25.90
N THR A 96 0.53 -5.46 -26.03
CA THR A 96 1.49 -4.87 -26.97
C THR A 96 1.92 -5.87 -28.03
N PRO A 97 1.78 -5.56 -29.33
CA PRO A 97 2.21 -6.45 -30.41
C PRO A 97 3.70 -6.80 -30.28
N GLY A 98 4.01 -8.03 -29.92
CA GLY A 98 5.37 -8.53 -29.74
C GLY A 98 5.45 -10.04 -29.96
N GLY A 99 6.61 -10.53 -30.41
CA GLY A 99 6.84 -11.95 -30.68
C GLY A 99 7.03 -12.83 -29.44
N SER A 100 6.95 -12.28 -28.22
CA SER A 100 7.22 -12.96 -26.95
C SER A 100 5.98 -13.55 -26.25
N ALA A 101 4.77 -13.27 -26.73
CA ALA A 101 3.53 -13.67 -26.05
C ALA A 101 3.40 -15.20 -25.83
N TRP A 102 4.02 -16.02 -26.69
CA TRP A 102 4.02 -17.47 -26.51
C TRP A 102 4.86 -17.91 -25.31
N LEU A 103 5.96 -17.21 -25.01
CA LEU A 103 6.85 -17.56 -23.90
C LEU A 103 6.19 -17.22 -22.57
N SER A 104 5.66 -16.01 -22.43
CA SER A 104 4.90 -15.62 -21.24
C SER A 104 3.62 -16.46 -21.08
N GLY A 105 2.98 -16.84 -22.19
CA GLY A 105 1.85 -17.78 -22.20
C GLY A 105 2.22 -19.17 -21.70
N LEU A 106 3.36 -19.72 -22.14
CA LEU A 106 3.88 -21.01 -21.65
C LEU A 106 4.22 -20.94 -20.15
N CYS A 107 4.91 -19.88 -19.72
CA CYS A 107 5.20 -19.66 -18.30
C CYS A 107 3.90 -19.59 -17.47
N LEU A 108 2.88 -18.87 -17.96
CA LEU A 108 1.59 -18.78 -17.30
C LEU A 108 0.88 -20.14 -17.25
N ALA A 109 0.91 -20.93 -18.33
CA ALA A 109 0.31 -22.25 -18.36
C ALA A 109 0.97 -23.19 -17.33
N LEU A 110 2.29 -23.23 -17.27
CA LEU A 110 3.03 -24.01 -16.27
C LEU A 110 2.72 -23.55 -14.84
N LEU A 111 2.63 -22.24 -14.62
CA LEU A 111 2.29 -21.67 -13.32
C LEU A 111 0.84 -22.01 -12.92
N LEU A 112 -0.11 -21.96 -13.85
CA LEU A 112 -1.50 -22.36 -13.61
C LEU A 112 -1.58 -23.85 -13.26
N LEU A 113 -0.86 -24.72 -13.96
CA LEU A 113 -0.78 -26.14 -13.62
C LEU A 113 -0.23 -26.34 -12.20
N PHE A 114 0.86 -25.67 -11.86
CA PHE A 114 1.42 -25.72 -10.51
C PHE A 114 0.42 -25.19 -9.44
N ALA A 115 -0.23 -24.06 -9.72
CA ALA A 115 -1.21 -23.45 -8.83
C ALA A 115 -2.45 -24.32 -8.65
N LEU A 116 -2.89 -25.05 -9.69
CA LEU A 116 -3.98 -26.02 -9.62
C LEU A 116 -3.61 -27.23 -8.76
N VAL A 117 -2.39 -27.77 -8.92
CA VAL A 117 -1.86 -28.84 -8.04
C VAL A 117 -1.78 -28.37 -6.59
N ARG A 118 -1.41 -27.10 -6.37
CA ARG A 118 -1.29 -26.47 -5.05
C ARG A 118 -2.56 -25.70 -4.62
N ARG A 119 -3.71 -25.94 -5.25
CA ARG A 119 -4.93 -25.12 -5.02
C ARG A 119 -5.37 -25.08 -3.55
N ALA A 120 -5.11 -26.15 -2.80
CA ALA A 120 -5.45 -26.25 -1.38
C ALA A 120 -4.60 -25.33 -0.48
N THR A 121 -3.40 -24.94 -0.92
CA THR A 121 -2.49 -24.06 -0.15
C THR A 121 -2.65 -22.59 -0.51
N LEU A 122 -3.21 -22.28 -1.68
CA LEU A 122 -3.42 -20.91 -2.12
C LEU A 122 -4.70 -20.33 -1.51
N PRO A 123 -4.67 -19.11 -0.97
CA PRO A 123 -5.87 -18.49 -0.41
C PRO A 123 -6.87 -18.20 -1.55
N PRO A 124 -8.18 -18.46 -1.39
CA PRO A 124 -9.14 -18.29 -2.49
C PRO A 124 -9.20 -16.87 -3.07
N VAL A 125 -8.92 -15.85 -2.24
CA VAL A 125 -8.83 -14.45 -2.69
C VAL A 125 -7.75 -14.24 -3.76
N TYR A 126 -6.69 -15.06 -3.79
CA TYR A 126 -5.68 -14.99 -4.84
C TYR A 126 -6.30 -15.22 -6.22
N TRP A 127 -7.16 -16.23 -6.35
CA TRP A 127 -7.84 -16.53 -7.61
C TRP A 127 -8.80 -15.41 -8.03
N ILE A 128 -9.55 -14.86 -7.07
CA ILE A 128 -10.45 -13.73 -7.32
C ILE A 128 -9.66 -12.51 -7.78
N ALA A 129 -8.56 -12.18 -7.10
CA ALA A 129 -7.74 -11.02 -7.43
C ALA A 129 -7.01 -11.17 -8.76
N SER A 130 -6.50 -12.37 -9.09
CA SER A 130 -5.91 -12.67 -10.39
C SER A 130 -6.95 -12.57 -11.52
N LEU A 131 -8.17 -13.10 -11.32
CA LEU A 131 -9.24 -12.98 -12.30
C LEU A 131 -9.67 -11.51 -12.46
N ALA A 132 -9.82 -10.77 -11.37
CA ALA A 132 -10.11 -9.34 -11.42
C ALA A 132 -9.04 -8.58 -12.22
N LEU A 133 -7.75 -8.87 -12.01
CA LEU A 133 -6.66 -8.25 -12.76
C LEU A 133 -6.76 -8.52 -14.28
N VAL A 134 -7.10 -9.75 -14.68
CA VAL A 134 -7.36 -10.09 -16.09
C VAL A 134 -8.52 -9.28 -16.65
N LEU A 135 -9.66 -9.25 -15.95
CA LEU A 135 -10.86 -8.52 -16.39
C LEU A 135 -10.61 -7.01 -16.47
N LEU A 136 -9.93 -6.45 -15.48
CA LEU A 136 -9.52 -5.05 -15.42
C LEU A 136 -8.61 -4.67 -16.59
N THR A 137 -7.73 -5.56 -17.02
CA THR A 137 -6.77 -5.32 -18.11
C THR A 137 -7.36 -5.56 -19.49
N CYS A 138 -8.48 -6.28 -19.59
CA CYS A 138 -9.16 -6.53 -20.85
C CYS A 138 -9.50 -5.21 -21.56
N GLN A 139 -9.07 -5.06 -22.82
CA GLN A 139 -9.26 -3.84 -23.61
C GLN A 139 -8.68 -2.56 -22.97
N ILE A 140 -7.58 -2.66 -22.21
CA ILE A 140 -6.92 -1.49 -21.57
C ILE A 140 -6.56 -0.37 -22.57
N GLY A 141 -6.24 -0.74 -23.81
CA GLY A 141 -5.95 0.20 -24.91
C GLY A 141 -7.15 0.64 -25.74
N SER A 142 -8.39 0.28 -25.37
CA SER A 142 -9.57 0.67 -26.15
C SER A 142 -9.86 2.16 -26.01
N TRP A 143 -10.14 2.81 -27.13
CA TRP A 143 -10.56 4.21 -27.20
C TRP A 143 -11.80 4.53 -26.35
N ARG A 144 -12.64 3.53 -26.05
CA ARG A 144 -13.83 3.67 -25.19
C ARG A 144 -13.48 4.08 -23.74
N PHE A 145 -12.24 3.83 -23.34
CA PHE A 145 -11.71 4.18 -22.03
C PHE A 145 -10.60 5.25 -22.14
N SER A 146 -10.48 5.90 -23.29
CA SER A 146 -9.48 6.93 -23.56
C SER A 146 -10.16 8.27 -23.74
N VAL A 147 -9.43 9.36 -23.43
CA VAL A 147 -9.83 10.74 -23.71
C VAL A 147 -10.85 11.30 -22.73
N ILE A 148 -10.54 11.20 -21.43
CA ILE A 148 -11.09 12.17 -20.46
C ILE A 148 -10.03 13.27 -20.35
N GLY A 149 -10.31 14.44 -20.92
CA GLY A 149 -9.30 15.37 -21.46
C GLY A 149 -8.16 15.80 -20.52
N ASP A 150 -8.35 15.73 -19.21
CA ASP A 150 -7.40 16.10 -18.16
C ASP A 150 -6.50 14.92 -17.68
N GLU A 151 -6.65 13.71 -18.25
CA GLU A 151 -5.83 12.54 -17.87
C GLU A 151 -4.35 12.68 -18.25
N PHE A 152 -4.03 13.47 -19.28
CA PHE A 152 -2.66 13.59 -19.81
C PHE A 152 -1.70 14.25 -18.83
N SER A 153 -2.16 15.15 -17.95
CA SER A 153 -1.30 15.75 -16.92
C SER A 153 -0.74 14.70 -15.95
N PHE A 154 -1.51 13.63 -15.70
CA PHE A 154 -1.04 12.49 -14.91
C PHE A 154 0.00 11.67 -15.67
N LEU A 155 -0.20 11.41 -16.96
CA LEU A 155 0.78 10.73 -17.81
C LEU A 155 2.10 11.50 -17.87
N PHE A 156 2.06 12.80 -18.17
CA PHE A 156 3.25 13.61 -18.35
C PHE A 156 4.05 13.68 -17.05
N SER A 157 3.38 13.93 -15.92
CA SER A 157 4.03 13.91 -14.60
C SER A 157 4.66 12.54 -14.32
N ALA A 158 3.92 11.44 -14.49
CA ALA A 158 4.45 10.10 -14.25
C ALA A 158 5.62 9.75 -15.19
N ARG A 159 5.59 10.20 -16.45
CA ARG A 159 6.65 9.98 -17.43
C ARG A 159 7.92 10.76 -17.09
N GLU A 160 7.80 12.02 -16.68
CA GLU A 160 8.92 12.82 -16.20
C GLU A 160 9.60 12.12 -15.00
N LEU A 161 8.80 11.66 -14.02
CA LEU A 161 9.32 10.91 -12.89
C LEU A 161 10.01 9.61 -13.31
N ALA A 162 9.50 8.94 -14.36
CA ALA A 162 10.01 7.67 -14.86
C ALA A 162 11.33 7.84 -15.62
N VAL A 163 11.43 8.83 -16.51
CA VAL A 163 12.54 9.01 -17.47
C VAL A 163 13.60 9.95 -16.95
N ASP A 164 13.20 11.11 -16.41
CA ASP A 164 14.10 12.25 -16.21
C ASP A 164 14.67 12.30 -14.78
N GLN A 165 14.08 11.57 -13.84
CA GLN A 165 14.44 11.65 -12.43
C GLN A 165 15.13 10.39 -11.90
N THR A 166 16.20 10.58 -11.12
CA THR A 166 16.87 9.46 -10.46
C THR A 166 16.01 8.82 -9.36
N VAL A 167 16.35 7.61 -8.94
CA VAL A 167 15.70 6.96 -7.78
C VAL A 167 15.84 7.82 -6.52
N TRP A 168 17.00 8.45 -6.31
CA TRP A 168 17.25 9.28 -5.13
C TRP A 168 16.41 10.56 -5.14
N THR A 169 16.30 11.22 -6.29
CA THR A 169 15.43 12.39 -6.47
C THR A 169 13.98 12.04 -6.12
N ASN A 170 13.49 10.92 -6.64
CA ASN A 170 12.14 10.43 -6.38
C ASN A 170 11.89 10.14 -4.89
N LEU A 171 12.85 9.50 -4.20
CA LEU A 171 12.73 9.18 -2.78
C LEU A 171 12.70 10.44 -1.90
N ASN A 172 13.45 11.49 -2.26
CA ASN A 172 13.46 12.74 -1.51
C ASN A 172 12.18 13.58 -1.68
N ARG A 173 11.44 13.36 -2.77
CA ARG A 173 10.17 14.04 -3.05
C ARG A 173 8.94 13.22 -2.70
N VAL A 174 9.10 12.06 -2.08
CA VAL A 174 7.97 11.14 -1.78
C VAL A 174 6.87 11.77 -0.92
N PHE A 175 7.21 12.75 -0.09
CA PHE A 175 6.29 13.47 0.78
C PHE A 175 5.82 14.83 0.22
N ASP A 176 6.16 15.12 -1.03
CA ASP A 176 5.63 16.27 -1.76
C ASP A 176 4.13 16.02 -2.03
N GLY A 177 3.29 16.84 -1.40
CA GLY A 177 1.85 16.74 -1.47
C GLY A 177 1.26 17.39 -2.72
N LEU A 178 2.07 18.06 -3.54
CA LEU A 178 1.62 18.94 -4.61
C LEU A 178 2.33 18.57 -5.92
N LEU A 179 1.61 18.00 -6.88
CA LEU A 179 2.14 17.68 -8.21
C LEU A 179 1.12 17.96 -9.31
N VAL A 180 0.30 16.97 -9.68
CA VAL A 180 -0.68 17.14 -10.76
C VAL A 180 -1.75 18.13 -10.29
N TYR A 181 -2.01 19.17 -11.08
CA TYR A 181 -2.94 20.25 -10.77
C TYR A 181 -2.71 20.91 -9.41
N HIS A 182 -1.48 20.87 -8.89
CA HIS A 182 -1.12 21.31 -7.54
C HIS A 182 -1.91 20.64 -6.40
N SER A 183 -2.76 19.64 -6.69
CA SER A 183 -3.68 19.04 -5.71
C SER A 183 -3.51 17.54 -5.57
N HIS A 184 -2.78 16.86 -6.47
CA HIS A 184 -2.48 15.43 -6.34
C HIS A 184 -1.06 15.20 -5.80
N PRO A 185 -0.87 14.32 -4.79
CA PRO A 185 0.45 14.07 -4.22
C PRO A 185 1.46 13.42 -5.19
N TYR A 186 2.74 13.70 -4.99
CA TYR A 186 3.85 13.18 -5.78
C TYR A 186 3.94 11.65 -5.77
N LEU A 187 3.81 11.03 -4.58
CA LEU A 187 3.87 9.58 -4.42
C LEU A 187 2.84 8.86 -5.30
N SER A 188 1.71 9.50 -5.56
CA SER A 188 0.67 8.94 -6.42
C SER A 188 1.09 8.81 -7.88
N SER A 189 1.76 9.82 -8.42
CA SER A 189 2.37 9.76 -9.76
C SER A 189 3.60 8.86 -9.77
N LEU A 190 4.33 8.73 -8.65
CA LEU A 190 5.46 7.80 -8.53
C LEU A 190 5.03 6.33 -8.67
N ILE A 191 3.82 5.97 -8.21
CA ILE A 191 3.23 4.64 -8.44
C ILE A 191 3.02 4.39 -9.94
N GLN A 192 2.49 5.38 -10.66
CA GLN A 192 2.31 5.31 -12.11
C GLN A 192 3.64 5.28 -12.86
N ALA A 193 4.62 6.09 -12.44
CA ALA A 193 5.98 6.11 -12.96
C ALA A 193 6.68 4.76 -12.82
N THR A 194 6.41 4.06 -11.71
CA THR A 194 6.92 2.70 -11.48
C THR A 194 6.33 1.72 -12.50
N GLY A 195 5.03 1.83 -12.81
CA GLY A 195 4.40 1.06 -13.88
C GLY A 195 5.06 1.32 -15.24
N LEU A 196 5.29 2.59 -15.58
CA LEU A 196 6.00 3.00 -16.80
C LEU A 196 7.42 2.41 -16.88
N ARG A 197 8.18 2.43 -15.78
CA ARG A 197 9.55 1.88 -15.73
C ARG A 197 9.60 0.37 -15.91
N LEU A 198 8.69 -0.35 -15.25
CA LEU A 198 8.72 -1.81 -15.20
C LEU A 198 8.03 -2.47 -16.39
N LEU A 199 6.99 -1.84 -16.92
CA LEU A 199 6.09 -2.44 -17.90
C LEU A 199 6.10 -1.71 -19.25
N GLY A 200 6.91 -0.67 -19.40
CA GLY A 200 7.11 0.06 -20.65
C GLY A 200 6.53 1.47 -20.65
N LEU A 201 7.17 2.37 -21.41
CA LEU A 201 6.82 3.79 -21.52
C LEU A 201 5.62 4.02 -22.45
N ASP A 202 4.51 3.31 -22.22
CA ASP A 202 3.31 3.40 -23.04
C ASP A 202 2.01 3.32 -22.20
N ASN A 203 0.88 3.26 -22.91
CA ASN A 203 -0.44 3.28 -22.31
C ASN A 203 -0.67 2.11 -21.33
N PHE A 204 -0.11 0.93 -21.62
CA PHE A 204 -0.26 -0.20 -20.72
C PHE A 204 0.54 0.04 -19.44
N GLY A 205 1.83 0.38 -19.55
CA GLY A 205 2.66 0.59 -18.35
C GLY A 205 2.12 1.67 -17.43
N TRP A 206 1.59 2.76 -18.01
CA TRP A 206 0.93 3.83 -17.27
C TRP A 206 -0.35 3.36 -16.55
N ARG A 207 -1.36 2.90 -17.31
CA ARG A 207 -2.70 2.58 -16.77
C ARG A 207 -2.70 1.34 -15.90
N PHE A 208 -1.83 0.36 -16.21
CA PHE A 208 -1.78 -0.91 -15.48
C PHE A 208 -1.46 -0.72 -13.99
N SER A 209 -0.67 0.28 -13.63
CA SER A 209 -0.32 0.58 -12.23
C SER A 209 -1.57 0.73 -11.34
N ASN A 210 -2.60 1.42 -11.81
CA ASN A 210 -3.85 1.59 -11.08
C ASN A 210 -4.68 0.30 -11.03
N LEU A 211 -4.77 -0.43 -12.15
CA LEU A 211 -5.50 -1.69 -12.23
C LEU A 211 -4.90 -2.74 -11.28
N PHE A 212 -3.58 -2.78 -11.19
CA PHE A 212 -2.86 -3.60 -10.22
C PHE A 212 -3.22 -3.23 -8.78
N MET A 213 -3.26 -1.93 -8.46
CA MET A 213 -3.64 -1.47 -7.12
C MET A 213 -5.09 -1.84 -6.77
N ILE A 214 -6.03 -1.76 -7.73
CA ILE A 214 -7.42 -2.24 -7.54
C ILE A 214 -7.41 -3.74 -7.22
N ALA A 215 -6.73 -4.57 -8.03
CA ALA A 215 -6.68 -6.01 -7.80
C ALA A 215 -6.01 -6.37 -6.47
N ALA A 216 -4.92 -5.68 -6.11
CA ALA A 216 -4.21 -5.87 -4.84
C ALA A 216 -5.07 -5.49 -3.63
N SER A 217 -5.93 -4.48 -3.76
CA SER A 217 -6.86 -4.05 -2.70
C SER A 217 -7.76 -5.19 -2.22
N LEU A 218 -8.12 -6.12 -3.11
CA LEU A 218 -9.03 -7.24 -2.84
C LEU A 218 -8.51 -8.16 -1.74
N PHE A 219 -7.18 -8.33 -1.61
CA PHE A 219 -6.60 -9.06 -0.49
C PHE A 219 -6.89 -8.39 0.85
N PHE A 220 -6.76 -7.07 0.92
CA PHE A 220 -6.98 -6.33 2.16
C PHE A 220 -8.47 -6.31 2.52
N PHE A 221 -9.35 -6.09 1.54
CA PHE A 221 -10.80 -6.20 1.74
C PHE A 221 -11.20 -7.60 2.21
N TYR A 222 -10.69 -8.66 1.59
CA TYR A 222 -10.98 -10.03 2.05
C TYR A 222 -10.53 -10.24 3.49
N ARG A 223 -9.32 -9.80 3.82
CA ARG A 223 -8.76 -9.98 5.18
C ARG A 223 -9.56 -9.20 6.20
N PHE A 224 -10.02 -7.99 5.87
CA PHE A 224 -10.93 -7.21 6.68
C PHE A 224 -12.28 -7.92 6.86
N PHE A 225 -13.00 -8.21 5.77
CA PHE A 225 -14.32 -8.84 5.82
C PHE A 225 -14.31 -10.19 6.54
N SER A 226 -13.25 -11.00 6.36
CA SER A 226 -13.12 -12.30 7.02
C SER A 226 -13.00 -12.24 8.55
N ARG A 227 -12.78 -11.06 9.12
CA ARG A 227 -12.79 -10.85 10.58
C ARG A 227 -14.18 -10.63 11.16
N PHE A 228 -15.11 -10.16 10.35
CA PHE A 228 -16.46 -9.76 10.79
C PHE A 228 -17.56 -10.63 10.16
N LEU A 229 -17.29 -11.23 9.00
CA LEU A 229 -18.25 -11.99 8.20
C LEU A 229 -17.78 -13.44 8.03
N SER A 230 -18.71 -14.31 7.66
CA SER A 230 -18.37 -15.68 7.28
C SER A 230 -17.46 -15.69 6.04
N ARG A 231 -16.60 -16.71 5.93
CA ARG A 231 -15.66 -16.85 4.81
C ARG A 231 -16.35 -16.77 3.44
N ARG A 232 -17.53 -17.38 3.29
CA ARG A 232 -18.29 -17.38 2.02
C ARG A 232 -18.75 -15.97 1.66
N VAL A 233 -19.33 -15.25 2.61
CA VAL A 233 -19.79 -13.87 2.41
C VAL A 233 -18.61 -12.96 2.06
N ALA A 234 -17.50 -13.05 2.80
CA ALA A 234 -16.29 -12.27 2.49
C ALA A 234 -15.75 -12.53 1.08
N LEU A 235 -15.75 -13.78 0.60
CA LEU A 235 -15.34 -14.10 -0.77
C LEU A 235 -16.30 -13.54 -1.81
N VAL A 236 -17.62 -13.66 -1.59
CA VAL A 236 -18.63 -13.11 -2.50
C VAL A 236 -18.51 -11.59 -2.57
N SER A 237 -18.38 -10.89 -1.43
CA SER A 237 -18.21 -9.42 -1.40
C SER A 237 -17.00 -8.97 -2.20
N VAL A 238 -15.87 -9.67 -2.07
CA VAL A 238 -14.63 -9.34 -2.79
C VAL A 238 -14.71 -9.71 -4.28
N ALA A 239 -15.41 -10.79 -4.62
CA ALA A 239 -15.68 -11.15 -6.02
C ALA A 239 -16.57 -10.10 -6.71
N LEU A 240 -17.62 -9.64 -6.04
CA LEU A 240 -18.49 -8.57 -6.55
C LEU A 240 -17.71 -7.25 -6.70
N LEU A 241 -16.86 -6.91 -5.73
CA LEU A 241 -16.00 -5.73 -5.82
C LEU A 241 -15.02 -5.83 -7.00
N GLY A 242 -14.32 -6.95 -7.15
CA GLY A 242 -13.39 -7.19 -8.26
C GLY A 242 -14.08 -7.29 -9.63
N GLY A 243 -15.34 -7.71 -9.64
CA GLY A 243 -16.21 -7.79 -10.82
C GLY A 243 -16.98 -6.49 -11.13
N SER A 244 -16.75 -5.41 -10.37
CA SER A 244 -17.47 -4.15 -10.54
C SER A 244 -17.17 -3.51 -11.89
N HIS A 245 -18.20 -3.40 -12.74
CA HIS A 245 -18.10 -2.72 -14.04
C HIS A 245 -17.62 -1.27 -13.89
N TYR A 246 -18.08 -0.56 -12.84
CA TYR A 246 -17.63 0.79 -12.54
C TYR A 246 -16.11 0.85 -12.36
N LEU A 247 -15.52 -0.06 -11.57
CA LEU A 247 -14.08 -0.11 -11.37
C LEU A 247 -13.32 -0.52 -12.64
N MET A 248 -13.91 -1.39 -13.47
CA MET A 248 -13.33 -1.78 -14.75
C MET A 248 -13.24 -0.63 -15.74
N THR A 249 -14.26 0.21 -15.81
CA THR A 249 -14.25 1.40 -16.67
C THR A 249 -13.36 2.49 -16.07
N PHE A 250 -13.58 2.81 -14.79
CA PHE A 250 -12.92 3.93 -14.14
C PHE A 250 -11.43 3.70 -13.91
N GLY A 251 -11.01 2.48 -13.58
CA GLY A 251 -9.62 2.12 -13.36
C GLY A 251 -8.73 2.23 -14.61
N LYS A 252 -9.34 2.23 -15.80
CA LYS A 252 -8.64 2.40 -17.08
C LYS A 252 -8.42 3.87 -17.45
N ILE A 253 -9.08 4.79 -16.77
CA ILE A 253 -8.79 6.21 -16.91
C ILE A 253 -7.44 6.47 -16.24
N GLY A 254 -6.56 7.25 -16.88
CA GLY A 254 -5.21 7.52 -16.42
C GLY A 254 -5.06 8.25 -15.07
N TYR A 255 -6.15 8.48 -14.34
CA TYR A 255 -6.15 9.14 -13.03
C TYR A 255 -5.62 8.26 -11.93
N ASN A 256 -5.15 8.87 -10.86
CA ASN A 256 -4.71 8.17 -9.66
C ASN A 256 -5.82 7.87 -8.63
N ASN A 257 -7.05 8.30 -8.86
CA ASN A 257 -8.20 8.06 -7.99
C ASN A 257 -8.33 6.58 -7.53
N PRO A 258 -8.13 5.55 -8.38
CA PRO A 258 -8.24 4.17 -7.94
C PRO A 258 -7.25 3.75 -6.84
N GLN A 259 -6.16 4.50 -6.66
CA GLN A 259 -5.20 4.27 -5.58
C GLN A 259 -5.84 4.51 -4.20
N ALA A 260 -6.88 5.35 -4.11
CA ALA A 260 -7.65 5.55 -2.88
C ALA A 260 -8.39 4.27 -2.45
N LEU A 261 -8.86 3.45 -3.40
CA LEU A 261 -9.51 2.16 -3.08
C LEU A 261 -8.51 1.17 -2.48
N PHE A 262 -7.30 1.11 -3.02
CA PHE A 262 -6.22 0.30 -2.44
C PHE A 262 -5.93 0.71 -1.00
N LEU A 263 -5.78 2.01 -0.78
CA LEU A 263 -5.49 2.55 0.54
C LEU A 263 -6.65 2.36 1.52
N LEU A 264 -7.91 2.49 1.08
CA LEU A 264 -9.09 2.15 1.88
C LEU A 264 -9.05 0.69 2.33
N GLY A 265 -8.80 -0.24 1.41
CA GLY A 265 -8.64 -1.66 1.74
C GLY A 265 -7.54 -1.87 2.78
N LEU A 266 -6.37 -1.25 2.57
CA LEU A 266 -5.22 -1.33 3.46
C LEU A 266 -5.51 -0.74 4.85
N LEU A 267 -6.20 0.41 4.93
CA LEU A 267 -6.63 1.06 6.17
C LEU A 267 -7.57 0.17 6.97
N LEU A 268 -8.60 -0.38 6.32
CA LEU A 268 -9.56 -1.28 6.95
C LEU A 268 -8.87 -2.55 7.45
N TRP A 269 -7.98 -3.14 6.65
CA TRP A 269 -7.18 -4.28 7.08
C TRP A 269 -6.32 -3.93 8.29
N ALA A 270 -5.54 -2.85 8.25
CA ALA A 270 -4.67 -2.43 9.34
C ALA A 270 -5.47 -2.14 10.62
N GLY A 271 -6.61 -1.46 10.50
CA GLY A 271 -7.56 -1.22 11.60
C GLY A 271 -8.06 -2.52 12.22
N SER A 272 -8.47 -3.50 11.39
CA SER A 272 -8.87 -4.82 11.90
C SER A 272 -7.71 -5.56 12.58
N GLN A 273 -6.48 -5.48 12.06
CA GLN A 273 -5.34 -6.08 12.74
C GLN A 273 -5.10 -5.42 14.10
N ALA A 274 -5.17 -4.09 14.20
CA ALA A 274 -4.98 -3.37 15.44
C ALA A 274 -5.99 -3.82 16.52
N VAL A 275 -7.29 -3.84 16.21
CA VAL A 275 -8.34 -4.14 17.19
C VAL A 275 -8.40 -5.61 17.61
N PHE A 276 -8.05 -6.55 16.72
CA PHE A 276 -8.11 -7.98 17.03
C PHE A 276 -6.79 -8.56 17.54
N VAL A 277 -5.64 -8.08 17.05
CA VAL A 277 -4.32 -8.59 17.50
C VAL A 277 -3.87 -7.85 18.77
N ARG A 278 -4.26 -6.58 18.93
CA ARG A 278 -4.04 -5.79 20.15
C ARG A 278 -2.58 -5.74 20.60
N ASN A 279 -1.66 -5.61 19.65
CA ASN A 279 -0.23 -5.42 19.94
C ASN A 279 0.28 -4.09 19.37
N ARG A 280 1.43 -3.63 19.87
CA ARG A 280 2.00 -2.33 19.49
C ARG A 280 2.35 -2.26 18.01
N PHE A 281 2.82 -3.37 17.43
CA PHE A 281 3.17 -3.45 16.02
C PHE A 281 1.97 -3.23 15.10
N SER A 282 0.84 -3.88 15.35
CA SER A 282 -0.38 -3.72 14.55
C SER A 282 -0.91 -2.28 14.62
N TYR A 283 -0.84 -1.65 15.79
CA TYR A 283 -1.18 -0.23 15.93
C TYR A 283 -0.17 0.70 15.23
N ALA A 284 1.13 0.40 15.29
CA ALA A 284 2.15 1.12 14.54
C ALA A 284 1.90 1.04 13.03
N VAL A 285 1.61 -0.16 12.51
CA VAL A 285 1.23 -0.37 11.10
C VAL A 285 0.01 0.47 10.75
N LEU A 286 -1.03 0.50 11.59
CA LEU A 286 -2.18 1.37 11.38
C LEU A 286 -1.78 2.85 11.30
N GLY A 287 -0.97 3.35 12.24
CA GLY A 287 -0.46 4.73 12.22
C GLY A 287 0.31 5.06 10.94
N ALA A 288 1.14 4.13 10.47
CA ALA A 288 1.88 4.29 9.22
C ALA A 288 0.95 4.36 8.00
N VAL A 289 -0.05 3.48 7.93
CA VAL A 289 -1.02 3.47 6.83
C VAL A 289 -1.91 4.72 6.86
N MET A 290 -2.30 5.21 8.05
CA MET A 290 -2.99 6.49 8.19
C MET A 290 -2.13 7.66 7.72
N GLY A 291 -0.83 7.67 8.03
CA GLY A 291 0.09 8.68 7.55
C GLY A 291 0.29 8.62 6.03
N LEU A 292 0.36 7.42 5.45
CA LEU A 292 0.43 7.21 4.01
C LEU A 292 -0.78 7.82 3.27
N ALA A 293 -1.94 7.89 3.92
CA ALA A 293 -3.14 8.46 3.32
C ALA A 293 -3.03 9.92 2.92
N LEU A 294 -2.11 10.66 3.54
CA LEU A 294 -1.80 12.04 3.19
C LEU A 294 -1.13 12.14 1.79
N TYR A 295 -0.52 11.07 1.31
CA TYR A 295 0.34 11.12 0.11
C TYR A 295 -0.15 10.25 -1.05
N ILE A 296 -1.35 9.67 -0.97
CA ILE A 296 -1.90 8.84 -2.07
C ILE A 296 -2.91 9.61 -2.91
N TYR A 297 -3.98 10.12 -2.30
CA TYR A 297 -5.06 10.79 -3.02
C TYR A 297 -5.92 11.61 -2.04
N PRO A 298 -6.41 12.81 -2.40
CA PRO A 298 -7.22 13.64 -1.49
C PRO A 298 -8.41 12.88 -0.89
N ALA A 299 -9.19 12.16 -1.70
CA ALA A 299 -10.35 11.42 -1.16
C ALA A 299 -9.96 10.23 -0.27
N ALA A 300 -8.69 9.81 -0.21
CA ALA A 300 -8.28 8.80 0.75
C ALA A 300 -8.32 9.31 2.20
N LEU A 301 -8.31 10.64 2.40
CA LEU A 301 -8.49 11.27 3.71
C LEU A 301 -9.87 10.96 4.30
N TYR A 302 -10.89 10.74 3.46
CA TYR A 302 -12.22 10.31 3.90
C TYR A 302 -12.25 8.93 4.55
N ALA A 303 -11.25 8.11 4.30
CA ALA A 303 -11.16 6.79 4.93
C ALA A 303 -10.55 6.85 6.34
N LEU A 304 -9.90 7.96 6.74
CA LEU A 304 -9.20 8.08 8.04
C LEU A 304 -10.12 7.94 9.28
N PRO A 305 -11.37 8.43 9.28
CA PRO A 305 -12.27 8.23 10.41
C PRO A 305 -12.62 6.76 10.65
N LEU A 306 -12.62 5.90 9.63
CA LEU A 306 -13.06 4.51 9.74
C LEU A 306 -12.23 3.67 10.74
N PRO A 307 -10.88 3.62 10.69
CA PRO A 307 -10.10 2.91 11.68
C PRO A 307 -10.21 3.52 13.08
N VAL A 308 -10.44 4.82 13.21
CA VAL A 308 -10.67 5.47 14.52
C VAL A 308 -11.98 4.96 15.12
N LEU A 309 -13.06 4.93 14.33
CA LEU A 309 -14.35 4.37 14.75
C LEU A 309 -14.21 2.88 15.12
N LEU A 310 -13.50 2.08 14.31
CA LEU A 310 -13.24 0.67 14.63
C LEU A 310 -12.52 0.52 15.99
N ILE A 311 -11.52 1.35 16.27
CA ILE A 311 -10.85 1.34 17.58
C ILE A 311 -11.82 1.71 18.70
N LEU A 312 -12.59 2.78 18.54
CA LEU A 312 -13.55 3.22 19.56
C LEU A 312 -14.61 2.15 19.89
N PHE A 313 -15.07 1.39 18.89
CA PHE A 313 -16.04 0.31 19.11
C PHE A 313 -15.42 -0.98 19.68
N TYR A 314 -14.24 -1.39 19.21
CA TYR A 314 -13.70 -2.74 19.49
C TYR A 314 -12.49 -2.79 20.44
N ASP A 315 -11.76 -1.70 20.62
CA ASP A 315 -10.62 -1.61 21.56
C ASP A 315 -10.49 -0.16 22.08
N PRO A 316 -11.52 0.36 22.79
CA PRO A 316 -11.51 1.75 23.26
C PRO A 316 -10.39 2.01 24.28
N PRO A 317 -9.83 3.23 24.35
CA PRO A 317 -8.69 3.60 25.18
C PRO A 317 -9.03 3.76 26.68
N ASN A 318 -9.81 2.83 27.24
CA ASN A 318 -10.38 2.93 28.58
C ASN A 318 -9.38 2.66 29.71
N ALA A 319 -8.30 1.92 29.42
CA ALA A 319 -7.29 1.54 30.41
C ALA A 319 -5.91 2.09 30.05
N ARG A 320 -5.21 2.68 31.03
CA ARG A 320 -3.84 3.18 30.87
C ARG A 320 -2.86 2.11 30.39
N ALA A 321 -3.11 0.84 30.72
CA ALA A 321 -2.31 -0.30 30.24
C ALA A 321 -2.29 -0.43 28.70
N ASN A 322 -3.32 0.08 28.01
CA ASN A 322 -3.42 0.02 26.55
C ASN A 322 -2.77 1.22 25.84
N TRP A 323 -2.45 2.30 26.58
CA TRP A 323 -1.85 3.53 26.03
C TRP A 323 -0.63 3.32 25.14
N PRO A 324 0.31 2.40 25.46
CA PRO A 324 1.45 2.15 24.59
C PRO A 324 1.09 1.72 23.15
N ARG A 325 -0.10 1.16 22.93
CA ARG A 325 -0.58 0.78 21.58
C ARG A 325 -1.00 2.01 20.79
N TYR A 326 -1.84 2.86 21.38
CA TYR A 326 -2.28 4.11 20.74
C TYR A 326 -1.11 5.07 20.51
N LEU A 327 -0.17 5.14 21.46
CA LEU A 327 1.07 5.91 21.29
C LEU A 327 1.92 5.38 20.13
N ALA A 328 1.93 4.06 19.88
CA ALA A 328 2.65 3.51 18.73
C ALA A 328 2.00 3.92 17.39
N ALA A 329 0.67 3.92 17.31
CA ALA A 329 -0.06 4.43 16.15
C ALA A 329 0.18 5.93 15.97
N ALA A 330 -0.01 6.73 17.03
CA ALA A 330 0.18 8.17 17.02
C ALA A 330 1.61 8.55 16.63
N ALA A 331 2.63 7.87 17.17
CA ALA A 331 4.02 8.16 16.86
C ALA A 331 4.33 8.01 15.36
N LEU A 332 3.85 6.95 14.71
CA LEU A 332 4.07 6.77 13.26
C LEU A 332 3.19 7.66 12.40
N PHE A 333 1.95 7.90 12.81
CA PHE A 333 1.10 8.87 12.12
C PHE A 333 1.73 10.27 12.15
N VAL A 334 2.11 10.75 13.34
CA VAL A 334 2.74 12.06 13.52
C VAL A 334 4.04 12.16 12.73
N LEU A 335 4.91 11.14 12.79
CA LEU A 335 6.16 11.14 12.03
C LEU A 335 5.92 11.33 10.53
N LEU A 336 4.92 10.64 9.96
CA LEU A 336 4.56 10.77 8.55
C LEU A 336 3.72 12.01 8.26
N TYR A 337 3.11 12.64 9.27
CA TYR A 337 2.42 13.91 9.14
C TYR A 337 3.39 15.10 9.11
N LEU A 338 4.58 14.98 9.71
CA LEU A 338 5.55 16.09 9.79
C LEU A 338 5.83 16.80 8.46
N PRO A 339 6.04 16.13 7.31
CA PRO A 339 6.24 16.81 6.03
C PRO A 339 5.10 17.72 5.59
N VAL A 340 3.86 17.44 6.01
CA VAL A 340 2.71 18.30 5.72
C VAL A 340 2.88 19.67 6.37
N LEU A 341 3.53 19.76 7.54
CA LEU A 341 3.78 21.02 8.22
C LEU A 341 4.74 21.95 7.46
N PHE A 342 5.54 21.40 6.53
CA PHE A 342 6.44 22.16 5.66
C PHE A 342 5.75 22.66 4.38
N GLN A 343 4.46 22.39 4.21
CA GLN A 343 3.71 22.63 2.99
C GLN A 343 2.43 23.43 3.32
N PRO A 344 2.51 24.76 3.45
CA PRO A 344 1.37 25.59 3.86
C PRO A 344 0.18 25.49 2.89
N GLU A 345 0.47 25.25 1.60
CA GLU A 345 -0.52 25.07 0.54
C GLU A 345 -1.20 23.69 0.57
N TYR A 346 -0.69 22.73 1.34
CA TYR A 346 -1.19 21.36 1.34
C TYR A 346 -2.70 21.30 1.58
N TRP A 347 -3.20 21.90 2.67
CA TRP A 347 -4.62 21.80 3.02
C TRP A 347 -5.53 22.60 2.07
N PRO A 348 -5.23 23.88 1.74
CA PRO A 348 -6.00 24.63 0.75
C PRO A 348 -6.20 23.86 -0.56
N GLU A 349 -5.15 23.23 -1.08
CA GLU A 349 -5.21 22.48 -2.35
C GLU A 349 -5.96 21.14 -2.24
N LYS A 350 -6.12 20.57 -1.03
CA LYS A 350 -6.98 19.39 -0.82
C LYS A 350 -8.44 19.74 -0.65
N LEU A 351 -8.81 20.98 -0.28
CA LEU A 351 -10.21 21.32 0.01
C LEU A 351 -11.15 21.04 -1.17
N PRO A 352 -10.85 21.43 -2.43
CA PRO A 352 -11.74 21.12 -3.55
C PRO A 352 -11.87 19.61 -3.77
N GLY A 353 -10.75 18.89 -3.87
CA GLY A 353 -10.77 17.43 -4.08
C GLY A 353 -11.30 16.61 -2.91
N THR A 354 -11.47 17.25 -1.74
CA THR A 354 -12.15 16.69 -0.58
C THR A 354 -13.63 17.06 -0.70
N PHE A 355 -14.03 18.31 -0.51
CA PHE A 355 -15.42 18.72 -0.24
C PHE A 355 -16.33 18.96 -1.47
N LEU A 356 -15.89 18.62 -2.68
CA LEU A 356 -16.72 18.72 -3.90
C LEU A 356 -17.77 17.59 -4.02
#